data_AF-A0A2P8VX34-F1
#
_entry.id   AF-A0A2P8VX34-F1
#
_cell.length_a   1.000
_cell.length_b   1.000
_cell.length_c   1.000
_cell.angle_alpha   90.00
_cell.angle_beta   90.00
_cell.angle_gamma   90.00
#
_symmetry.space_group_name_H-M   'P 1'
#
loop_
_entity.id
_entity.type
_entity.pdbx_description
1 polymer ?
#
loop_
_entity_poly.entity_id
_entity_poly.type
_entity_poly.pdbx_seq_one_letter_code
_entity_poly.pdbx_strand_id
1 'polypeptide(L)'
;MGTWIKETDIAIYLMQGGYWISRITKYPSSNNPKEQVVNIGSLKSWFTRSDYPRAMTVSIGTGAPEPQPMPPPPPPPPPTGNTINAAGLEIVKGFEGLSLTAYPDPGTGGEPWTIGYGHTSAAGPPQVYRGLTITRAEAEEILKRDLTKYEKAVANAVTRTPTSDQFSALVSFTFNVGPGNFQTSTLLKKHNAGDFAGASEEFGRWVYAGGNVMPGLQRRRRAERALYRSENWQQFM
;
A
#
# COMPACT_ATOMS: atom_id res chain seq x y z
N MET A 1 -23.52 -14.53 0.15
CA MET A 1 -24.87 -14.07 0.55
C MET A 1 -25.08 -12.70 -0.07
N GLY A 2 -26.16 -12.49 -0.83
CA GLY A 2 -26.43 -11.21 -1.48
C GLY A 2 -26.83 -10.11 -0.49
N THR A 3 -26.91 -8.87 -0.97
CA THR A 3 -27.47 -7.77 -0.17
C THR A 3 -29.00 -7.84 -0.13
N TRP A 4 -29.62 -7.11 0.80
CA TRP A 4 -31.07 -6.93 0.90
C TRP A 4 -31.40 -5.57 1.49
N ILE A 5 -32.64 -5.10 1.37
CA ILE A 5 -33.05 -3.78 1.87
C ILE A 5 -33.86 -3.95 3.16
N LYS A 6 -33.49 -3.24 4.23
CA LYS A 6 -34.34 -3.07 5.42
C LYS A 6 -34.92 -1.67 5.42
N GLU A 7 -36.23 -1.56 5.50
CA GLU A 7 -36.92 -0.29 5.72
C GLU A 7 -37.43 -0.20 7.17
N THR A 8 -37.32 1.00 7.73
CA THR A 8 -37.81 1.40 9.06
C THR A 8 -38.51 2.74 8.94
N ASP A 9 -39.19 3.19 9.99
CA ASP A 9 -39.82 4.51 10.07
C ASP A 9 -38.84 5.68 9.81
N ILE A 10 -37.57 5.54 10.20
CA ILE A 10 -36.56 6.61 10.13
C ILE A 10 -35.52 6.47 9.01
N ALA A 11 -35.36 5.30 8.41
CA ALA A 11 -34.37 5.10 7.34
C ALA A 11 -34.64 3.86 6.46
N ILE A 12 -33.96 3.84 5.31
CA ILE A 12 -33.79 2.68 4.43
C ILE A 12 -32.31 2.25 4.47
N TYR A 13 -32.07 0.96 4.66
CA TYR A 13 -30.74 0.38 4.82
C TYR A 13 -30.45 -0.60 3.70
N LEU A 14 -29.23 -0.54 3.14
CA LEU A 14 -28.66 -1.67 2.39
C LEU A 14 -27.96 -2.58 3.38
N MET A 15 -28.45 -3.81 3.48
CA MET A 15 -28.01 -4.81 4.44
C MET A 15 -27.09 -5.83 3.78
N GLN A 16 -26.08 -6.27 4.54
CA GLN A 16 -25.23 -7.41 4.21
C GLN A 16 -24.99 -8.22 5.49
N GLY A 17 -25.48 -9.46 5.52
CA GLY A 17 -25.57 -10.22 6.76
C GLY A 17 -26.49 -9.53 7.76
N GLY A 18 -26.04 -9.37 9.01
CA GLY A 18 -26.77 -8.70 10.09
C GLY A 18 -26.52 -7.19 10.22
N TYR A 19 -25.74 -6.59 9.31
CA TYR A 19 -25.30 -5.20 9.40
C TYR A 19 -25.72 -4.37 8.19
N TRP A 20 -25.81 -3.05 8.34
CA TRP A 20 -26.00 -2.14 7.21
C TRP A 20 -24.67 -1.62 6.66
N ILE A 21 -24.58 -1.51 5.34
CA ILE A 21 -23.43 -0.96 4.60
C ILE A 21 -23.72 0.39 3.95
N SER A 22 -24.98 0.76 3.84
CA SER A 22 -25.42 2.07 3.39
C SER A 22 -26.75 2.41 4.04
N ARG A 23 -26.96 3.69 4.38
CA ARG A 23 -28.15 4.21 5.05
C ARG A 23 -28.67 5.43 4.30
N ILE A 24 -29.98 5.47 4.07
CA ILE A 24 -30.69 6.62 3.51
C ILE A 24 -31.71 7.07 4.54
N THR A 25 -31.48 8.25 5.10
CA THR A 25 -32.36 8.85 6.11
C THR A 25 -33.69 9.30 5.50
N LYS A 26 -34.76 9.10 6.26
CA LYS A 26 -36.09 9.62 5.97
C LYS A 26 -36.30 10.95 6.69
N TYR A 27 -36.98 11.87 6.04
CA TYR A 27 -37.30 13.19 6.58
C TYR A 27 -38.81 13.44 6.49
N PRO A 28 -39.44 14.15 7.44
CA PRO A 28 -40.85 14.49 7.32
C PRO A 28 -41.16 15.29 6.04
N SER A 29 -42.28 14.97 5.39
CA SER A 29 -42.80 15.79 4.28
C SER A 29 -43.33 17.12 4.80
N SER A 30 -43.09 18.21 4.06
CA SER A 30 -43.61 19.54 4.41
C SER A 30 -45.12 19.66 4.22
N ASN A 31 -45.72 18.80 3.39
CA ASN A 31 -47.09 18.96 2.90
C ASN A 31 -48.06 17.91 3.46
N ASN A 32 -47.54 16.80 4.00
CA ASN A 32 -48.36 15.74 4.57
C ASN A 32 -47.67 15.15 5.80
N PRO A 33 -48.23 15.30 7.02
CA PRO A 33 -47.61 14.79 8.24
C PRO A 33 -47.54 13.26 8.32
N LYS A 34 -48.22 12.54 7.43
CA LYS A 34 -48.16 11.08 7.31
C LYS A 34 -47.13 10.59 6.29
N GLU A 35 -46.39 11.50 5.64
CA GLU A 35 -45.40 11.17 4.61
C GLU A 35 -43.97 11.43 5.06
N GLN A 36 -43.05 10.68 4.46
CA GLN A 36 -41.62 10.85 4.60
C GLN A 36 -40.97 11.01 3.22
N VAL A 37 -39.98 11.89 3.13
CA VAL A 37 -39.14 12.17 1.97
C VAL A 37 -37.82 11.43 2.11
N VAL A 38 -37.33 10.86 1.01
CA VAL A 38 -36.10 10.07 0.95
C VAL A 38 -35.24 10.56 -0.21
N ASN A 39 -33.93 10.74 0.03
CA ASN A 39 -32.99 11.04 -1.05
C ASN A 39 -32.58 9.75 -1.77
N ILE A 40 -33.15 9.54 -2.95
CA ILE A 40 -32.98 8.30 -3.71
C ILE A 40 -31.68 8.24 -4.55
N GLY A 41 -30.83 9.27 -4.50
CA GLY A 41 -29.59 9.31 -5.29
C GLY A 41 -28.71 8.08 -5.06
N SER A 42 -28.63 7.62 -3.81
CA SER A 42 -27.87 6.42 -3.43
C SER A 42 -28.58 5.11 -3.82
N LEU A 43 -29.91 5.07 -3.95
CA LEU A 43 -30.64 3.85 -4.32
C LEU A 43 -30.23 3.34 -5.71
N LYS A 44 -30.03 4.24 -6.67
CA LYS A 44 -29.54 3.87 -8.01
C LYS A 44 -28.26 3.04 -7.93
N SER A 45 -27.32 3.46 -7.09
CA SER A 45 -26.04 2.77 -6.93
C SER A 45 -26.19 1.37 -6.33
N TRP A 46 -27.20 1.13 -5.48
CA TRP A 46 -27.41 -0.17 -4.85
C TRP A 46 -27.84 -1.23 -5.86
N PHE A 47 -28.71 -0.87 -6.80
CA PHE A 47 -29.22 -1.78 -7.83
C PHE A 47 -28.23 -2.04 -8.98
N THR A 48 -27.20 -1.21 -9.13
CA THR A 48 -26.13 -1.42 -10.12
C THR A 48 -24.96 -2.28 -9.61
N ARG A 49 -24.98 -2.69 -8.34
CA ARG A 49 -23.94 -3.56 -7.77
C ARG A 49 -24.04 -4.98 -8.34
N SER A 50 -22.92 -5.69 -8.38
CA SER A 50 -22.89 -7.12 -8.74
C SER A 50 -23.67 -8.01 -7.77
N ASP A 51 -23.77 -7.59 -6.50
CA ASP A 51 -24.50 -8.24 -5.42
C ASP A 51 -25.80 -7.50 -5.04
N TYR A 52 -26.40 -6.78 -6.01
CA TYR A 52 -27.60 -5.95 -5.83
C TYR A 52 -28.67 -6.60 -4.94
N PRO A 53 -29.46 -5.77 -4.20
CA PRO A 53 -30.39 -6.32 -3.23
C PRO A 53 -31.51 -7.11 -3.91
N ARG A 54 -31.74 -8.34 -3.44
CA ARG A 54 -32.76 -9.25 -4.01
C ARG A 54 -34.04 -9.35 -3.20
N ALA A 55 -34.07 -8.75 -2.02
CA ALA A 55 -35.21 -8.78 -1.11
C ALA A 55 -35.30 -7.46 -0.35
N MET A 56 -36.50 -7.13 0.12
CA MET A 56 -36.77 -5.98 0.96
C MET A 56 -37.72 -6.36 2.10
N THR A 57 -37.40 -5.95 3.32
CA THR A 57 -38.34 -5.98 4.45
C THR A 57 -38.90 -4.59 4.70
N VAL A 58 -40.20 -4.51 4.97
CA VAL A 58 -40.89 -3.26 5.34
C VAL A 58 -41.36 -3.39 6.78
N SER A 59 -41.06 -2.40 7.61
CA SER A 59 -41.42 -2.44 9.03
C SER A 59 -42.86 -2.00 9.24
N ILE A 60 -43.61 -2.75 10.05
CA ILE A 60 -44.92 -2.31 10.56
C ILE A 60 -44.67 -1.73 11.96
N GLY A 61 -44.55 -0.41 12.08
CA GLY A 61 -44.19 0.30 13.33
C GLY A 61 -42.77 0.90 13.29
N THR A 62 -42.10 0.99 14.44
CA THR A 62 -40.82 1.73 14.60
C THR A 62 -39.59 1.02 14.03
N GLY A 63 -39.71 -0.22 13.56
CA GLY A 63 -38.60 -0.98 12.97
C GLY A 63 -37.40 -1.23 13.91
N ALA A 64 -37.57 -1.00 15.21
CA ALA A 64 -36.53 -1.10 16.22
C ALA A 64 -36.20 -2.57 16.60
N PRO A 65 -34.97 -2.86 17.05
CA PRO A 65 -33.82 -1.95 17.09
C PRO A 65 -33.28 -1.62 15.68
N GLU A 66 -32.71 -0.42 15.53
CA GLU A 66 -32.00 -0.07 14.29
C GLU A 66 -30.88 -1.08 14.02
N PRO A 67 -30.67 -1.48 12.76
CA PRO A 67 -29.53 -2.32 12.41
C PRO A 67 -28.23 -1.59 12.75
N GLN A 68 -27.21 -2.35 13.14
CA GLN A 68 -25.88 -1.79 13.39
C GLN A 68 -25.13 -1.56 12.08
N PRO A 69 -24.27 -0.51 11.99
CA PRO A 69 -23.37 -0.36 10.87
C PRO A 69 -22.47 -1.57 10.75
N MET A 70 -22.07 -1.90 9.52
CA MET A 70 -21.02 -2.89 9.31
C MET A 70 -19.79 -2.45 10.10
N PRO A 71 -19.27 -3.30 11.00
CA PRO A 71 -18.05 -2.98 11.70
C PRO A 71 -16.97 -2.68 10.66
N PRO A 72 -16.07 -1.71 10.92
CA PRO A 72 -14.95 -1.49 10.03
C PRO A 72 -14.24 -2.83 9.81
N PRO A 73 -13.73 -3.10 8.59
CA PRO A 73 -12.89 -4.27 8.39
C PRO A 73 -11.83 -4.27 9.50
N PRO A 74 -11.50 -5.44 10.06
CA PRO A 74 -10.43 -5.50 11.04
C PRO A 74 -9.22 -4.76 10.45
N PRO A 75 -8.50 -3.95 11.25
CA PRO A 75 -7.27 -3.36 10.77
C PRO A 75 -6.47 -4.46 10.09
N PRO A 76 -5.84 -4.19 8.93
CA PRO A 76 -5.00 -5.18 8.29
C PRO A 76 -4.08 -5.75 9.37
N PRO A 77 -3.87 -7.08 9.40
CA PRO A 77 -3.01 -7.67 10.40
C PRO A 77 -1.70 -6.86 10.43
N PRO A 78 -1.15 -6.55 11.61
CA PRO A 78 0.14 -5.87 11.69
C PRO A 78 1.07 -6.60 10.71
N PRO A 79 1.80 -5.87 9.84
CA PRO A 79 2.68 -6.52 8.89
C PRO A 79 3.49 -7.54 9.66
N THR A 80 3.37 -8.81 9.28
CA THR A 80 4.36 -9.81 9.69
C THR A 80 5.70 -9.14 9.40
N GLY A 81 6.66 -9.17 10.33
CA GLY A 81 7.90 -8.37 10.27
C GLY A 81 8.83 -8.67 9.07
N ASN A 82 8.29 -9.25 8.00
CA ASN A 82 8.91 -9.70 6.78
C ASN A 82 8.30 -9.02 5.53
N THR A 83 7.39 -8.03 5.66
CA THR A 83 6.90 -7.23 4.52
C THR A 83 7.12 -5.73 4.70
N ILE A 84 7.40 -5.04 3.60
CA ILE A 84 7.58 -3.59 3.58
C ILE A 84 6.26 -2.88 3.91
N ASN A 85 6.35 -1.82 4.71
CA ASN A 85 5.20 -0.98 5.02
C ASN A 85 5.00 0.13 3.97
N ALA A 86 3.91 0.89 4.11
CA ALA A 86 3.56 1.95 3.16
C ALA A 86 4.65 3.04 3.06
N ALA A 87 5.30 3.39 4.18
CA ALA A 87 6.36 4.39 4.18
C ALA A 87 7.59 3.91 3.39
N GLY A 88 8.04 2.67 3.61
CA GLY A 88 9.14 2.09 2.85
C GLY A 88 8.83 1.99 1.35
N LEU A 89 7.60 1.61 1.00
CA LEU A 89 7.16 1.54 -0.39
C LEU A 89 7.20 2.91 -1.07
N GLU A 90 6.75 3.96 -0.39
CA GLU A 90 6.81 5.34 -0.93
C GLU A 90 8.26 5.84 -1.08
N ILE A 91 9.16 5.51 -0.14
CA ILE A 91 10.60 5.81 -0.29
C ILE A 91 11.14 5.15 -1.57
N VAL A 92 10.90 3.85 -1.75
CA VAL A 92 11.36 3.14 -2.96
C VAL A 92 10.80 3.80 -4.21
N LYS A 93 9.47 4.01 -4.27
CA LYS A 93 8.82 4.64 -5.43
C LYS A 93 9.40 6.01 -5.78
N GLY A 94 9.63 6.86 -4.77
CA GLY A 94 10.14 8.22 -4.98
C GLY A 94 11.57 8.26 -5.54
N PHE A 95 12.44 7.33 -5.11
CA PHE A 95 13.83 7.30 -5.57
C PHE A 95 14.06 6.50 -6.86
N GLU A 96 13.25 5.47 -7.14
CA GLU A 96 13.34 4.74 -8.42
C GLU A 96 12.69 5.51 -9.57
N GLY A 97 11.65 6.28 -9.29
CA GLY A 97 10.86 6.96 -10.31
C GLY A 97 9.93 6.01 -11.08
N LEU A 98 8.93 6.56 -11.75
CA LEU A 98 7.90 5.80 -12.46
C LEU A 98 8.00 6.02 -13.97
N SER A 99 8.21 4.94 -14.74
CA SER A 99 8.02 4.94 -16.18
C SER A 99 6.88 4.02 -16.60
N LEU A 100 5.81 4.58 -17.17
CA LEU A 100 4.66 3.81 -17.66
C LEU A 100 4.88 3.20 -19.04
N THR A 101 5.95 3.61 -19.73
CA THR A 101 6.34 3.07 -21.04
C THR A 101 7.73 2.46 -20.91
N ALA A 102 7.93 1.28 -21.50
CA ALA A 102 9.23 0.63 -21.50
C ALA A 102 10.27 1.49 -22.21
N TYR A 103 11.45 1.65 -21.60
CA TYR A 103 12.59 2.36 -22.17
C TYR A 103 13.83 1.46 -22.20
N PRO A 104 14.73 1.64 -23.18
CA PRO A 104 15.95 0.84 -23.27
C PRO A 104 16.99 1.28 -22.23
N ASP A 105 17.94 0.40 -21.90
CA ASP A 105 19.04 0.76 -21.03
C ASP A 105 19.83 1.96 -21.61
N PRO A 106 20.07 3.04 -20.83
CA PRO A 106 20.75 4.24 -21.34
C PRO A 106 22.19 3.99 -21.80
N GLY A 107 22.86 2.95 -21.27
CA GLY A 107 24.24 2.63 -21.60
C GLY A 107 24.37 1.81 -22.89
N THR A 108 23.43 0.90 -23.15
CA THR A 108 23.44 0.06 -24.36
C THR A 108 22.56 0.59 -25.49
N GLY A 109 21.59 1.45 -25.19
CA GLY A 109 20.56 1.90 -26.15
C GLY A 109 19.59 0.78 -26.57
N GLY A 110 19.64 -0.37 -25.90
CA GLY A 110 18.89 -1.57 -26.25
C GLY A 110 18.45 -2.35 -25.00
N GLU A 111 18.71 -3.66 -24.99
CA GLU A 111 18.41 -4.47 -23.82
C GLU A 111 19.38 -4.20 -22.65
N PRO A 112 18.93 -4.37 -21.39
CA PRO A 112 17.58 -4.75 -20.98
C PRO A 112 16.58 -3.58 -21.06
N TRP A 113 15.34 -3.86 -21.46
CA TRP A 113 14.24 -2.89 -21.36
C TRP A 113 13.77 -2.77 -19.92
N THR A 114 13.52 -1.53 -19.49
CA THR A 114 13.07 -1.21 -18.13
C THR A 114 11.70 -0.55 -18.14
N ILE A 115 10.84 -0.88 -17.16
CA ILE A 115 9.49 -0.31 -17.01
C ILE A 115 9.12 -0.19 -15.52
N GLY A 116 8.10 0.61 -15.21
CA GLY A 116 7.60 0.81 -13.86
C GLY A 116 8.64 1.50 -12.97
N TYR A 117 8.94 0.88 -11.82
CA TYR A 117 9.94 1.33 -10.86
C TYR A 117 11.24 0.52 -11.00
N GLY A 118 11.83 0.52 -12.21
CA GLY A 118 13.09 -0.19 -12.47
C GLY A 118 12.97 -1.69 -12.78
N HIS A 119 11.79 -2.18 -13.15
CA HIS A 119 11.57 -3.60 -13.48
C HIS A 119 12.16 -3.95 -14.86
N THR A 120 12.83 -5.11 -14.94
CA THR A 120 13.35 -5.70 -16.18
C THR A 120 12.92 -7.15 -16.30
N SER A 121 12.91 -7.70 -17.53
CA SER A 121 12.58 -9.12 -17.77
C SER A 121 13.42 -10.12 -16.97
N ALA A 122 14.63 -9.73 -16.56
CA ALA A 122 15.52 -10.54 -15.73
C ALA A 122 15.00 -10.70 -14.29
N ALA A 123 14.12 -9.80 -13.83
CA ALA A 123 13.46 -9.91 -12.54
C ALA A 123 12.26 -10.89 -12.55
N GLY A 124 11.89 -11.41 -13.72
CA GLY A 124 10.76 -12.33 -13.91
C GLY A 124 9.71 -11.76 -14.86
N PRO A 125 8.49 -12.33 -14.89
CA PRO A 125 7.38 -11.72 -15.63
C PRO A 125 7.06 -10.33 -15.08
N PRO A 126 6.39 -9.42 -15.81
CA PRO A 126 6.16 -9.51 -17.24
C PRO A 126 7.47 -9.36 -18.03
N GLN A 127 7.54 -9.98 -19.20
CA GLN A 127 8.62 -9.68 -20.13
C GLN A 127 8.47 -8.24 -20.60
N VAL A 128 9.50 -7.44 -20.40
CA VAL A 128 9.58 -6.04 -20.84
C VAL A 128 10.16 -6.00 -22.25
N TYR A 129 9.41 -5.39 -23.16
CA TYR A 129 9.78 -5.24 -24.57
C TYR A 129 9.43 -3.84 -25.07
N ARG A 130 10.01 -3.46 -26.20
CA ARG A 130 9.77 -2.16 -26.84
C ARG A 130 8.29 -1.89 -27.06
N GLY A 131 7.80 -0.77 -26.54
CA GLY A 131 6.41 -0.33 -26.72
C GLY A 131 5.43 -0.91 -25.70
N LEU A 132 5.88 -1.74 -24.74
CA LEU A 132 5.07 -2.13 -23.60
C LEU A 132 4.67 -0.89 -22.80
N THR A 133 3.38 -0.77 -22.49
CA THR A 133 2.82 0.25 -21.61
C THR A 133 2.05 -0.39 -20.48
N ILE A 134 2.14 0.18 -19.28
CA ILE A 134 1.42 -0.27 -18.09
C ILE A 134 0.73 0.91 -17.40
N THR A 135 -0.27 0.62 -16.60
CA THR A 135 -0.90 1.55 -15.68
C THR A 135 -0.05 1.73 -14.42
N ARG A 136 -0.30 2.79 -13.65
CA ARG A 136 0.33 2.98 -12.34
C ARG A 136 0.05 1.82 -11.39
N ALA A 137 -1.17 1.29 -11.40
CA ALA A 137 -1.54 0.16 -10.55
C ALA A 137 -0.73 -1.10 -10.91
N GLU A 138 -0.58 -1.39 -12.20
CA GLU A 138 0.26 -2.50 -12.66
C GLU A 138 1.74 -2.29 -12.29
N ALA A 139 2.26 -1.06 -12.40
CA ALA A 139 3.62 -0.75 -11.99
C ALA A 139 3.85 -0.99 -10.47
N GLU A 140 2.87 -0.67 -9.64
CA GLU A 140 2.93 -0.92 -8.19
C GLU A 140 2.86 -2.41 -7.85
N GLU A 141 2.02 -3.18 -8.55
CA GLU A 141 1.95 -4.63 -8.36
C GLU A 141 3.24 -5.34 -8.81
N ILE A 142 3.84 -4.88 -9.91
CA ILE A 142 5.16 -5.33 -10.36
C ILE A 142 6.21 -5.03 -9.29
N LEU A 143 6.24 -3.81 -8.76
CA LEU A 143 7.18 -3.40 -7.72
C LEU A 143 7.04 -4.25 -6.45
N LYS A 144 5.82 -4.48 -5.96
CA LYS A 144 5.59 -5.32 -4.76
C LYS A 144 6.12 -6.73 -4.95
N ARG A 145 5.92 -7.33 -6.13
CA ARG A 145 6.45 -8.66 -6.44
C ARG A 145 7.97 -8.65 -6.52
N ASP A 146 8.56 -7.64 -7.13
CA ASP A 146 10.01 -7.49 -7.20
C ASP A 146 10.63 -7.31 -5.81
N LEU A 147 9.92 -6.61 -4.92
CA LEU A 147 10.34 -6.40 -3.53
C LEU A 147 10.40 -7.70 -2.72
N THR A 148 9.60 -8.72 -3.06
CA THR A 148 9.57 -10.01 -2.33
C THR A 148 10.94 -10.67 -2.22
N LYS A 149 11.82 -10.54 -3.22
CA LYS A 149 13.17 -11.12 -3.13
C LYS A 149 14.06 -10.36 -2.14
N TYR A 150 13.89 -9.05 -2.02
CA TYR A 150 14.66 -8.20 -1.10
C TYR A 150 14.10 -8.32 0.33
N GLU A 151 12.78 -8.40 0.48
CA GLU A 151 12.13 -8.73 1.75
C GLU A 151 12.67 -10.05 2.33
N LYS A 152 12.73 -11.10 1.51
CA LYS A 152 13.33 -12.39 1.90
C LYS A 152 14.81 -12.27 2.23
N ALA A 153 15.57 -11.52 1.45
CA ALA A 153 17.00 -11.31 1.71
C ALA A 153 17.23 -10.62 3.06
N VAL A 154 16.41 -9.62 3.40
CA VAL A 154 16.46 -8.94 4.70
C VAL A 154 16.04 -9.89 5.82
N ALA A 155 14.87 -10.53 5.69
CA ALA A 155 14.32 -11.44 6.70
C ALA A 155 15.28 -12.60 7.03
N ASN A 156 15.99 -13.14 6.04
CA ASN A 156 16.95 -14.23 6.25
C ASN A 156 18.28 -13.77 6.89
N ALA A 157 18.64 -12.50 6.73
CA ALA A 157 19.93 -11.98 7.18
C ALA A 157 19.86 -11.33 8.58
N VAL A 158 18.70 -10.82 8.97
CA VAL A 158 18.48 -10.27 10.30
C VAL A 158 18.34 -11.40 11.33
N THR A 159 19.11 -11.32 12.42
CA THR A 159 19.00 -12.24 13.56
C THR A 159 18.35 -11.58 14.77
N ARG A 160 18.22 -10.25 14.73
CA ARG A 160 17.45 -9.44 15.68
C ARG A 160 16.15 -9.03 15.00
N THR A 161 15.02 -9.18 15.69
CA THR A 161 13.72 -8.78 15.13
C THR A 161 13.65 -7.27 14.93
N PRO A 162 13.50 -6.79 13.68
CA PRO A 162 13.35 -5.36 13.41
C PRO A 162 11.92 -4.88 13.72
N THR A 163 11.75 -3.58 13.96
CA THR A 163 10.43 -2.95 13.85
C THR A 163 9.96 -2.90 12.39
N SER A 164 8.67 -2.61 12.15
CA SER A 164 8.16 -2.48 10.77
C SER A 164 8.91 -1.41 9.98
N ASP A 165 9.23 -0.27 10.60
CA ASP A 165 9.97 0.80 9.94
C ASP A 165 11.43 0.44 9.68
N GLN A 166 12.09 -0.22 10.65
CA GLN A 166 13.44 -0.72 10.46
C GLN A 166 13.49 -1.71 9.29
N PHE A 167 12.61 -2.71 9.29
CA PHE A 167 12.53 -3.69 8.21
C PHE A 167 12.32 -2.99 6.85
N SER A 168 11.40 -2.04 6.80
CA SER A 168 11.08 -1.31 5.56
C SER A 168 12.24 -0.47 5.05
N ALA A 169 12.98 0.20 5.95
CA ALA A 169 14.19 0.92 5.59
C ALA A 169 15.32 -0.01 5.12
N LEU A 170 15.49 -1.17 5.76
CA LEU A 170 16.45 -2.19 5.34
C LEU A 170 16.09 -2.76 3.96
N VAL A 171 14.81 -3.00 3.66
CA VAL A 171 14.36 -3.46 2.34
C VAL A 171 14.60 -2.40 1.28
N SER A 172 14.27 -1.14 1.52
CA SER A 172 14.55 -0.04 0.58
C SER A 172 16.05 0.12 0.28
N PHE A 173 16.87 0.02 1.32
CA PHE A 173 18.33 0.01 1.20
C PHE A 173 18.83 -1.18 0.39
N THR A 174 18.32 -2.37 0.68
CA THR A 174 18.70 -3.63 0.02
C THR A 174 18.26 -3.67 -1.44
N PHE A 175 17.12 -3.04 -1.79
CA PHE A 175 16.69 -2.84 -3.16
C PHE A 175 17.71 -2.00 -3.94
N ASN A 176 18.25 -0.94 -3.32
CA ASN A 176 19.21 -0.05 -3.96
C ASN A 176 20.61 -0.63 -4.11
N VAL A 177 21.14 -1.22 -3.04
CA VAL A 177 22.53 -1.67 -3.00
C VAL A 177 22.69 -3.14 -3.40
N GLY A 178 21.60 -3.90 -3.44
CA GLY A 178 21.57 -5.33 -3.69
C GLY A 178 21.78 -6.20 -2.43
N PRO A 179 21.26 -7.44 -2.42
CA PRO A 179 21.36 -8.36 -1.28
C PRO A 179 22.78 -8.66 -0.81
N GLY A 180 23.74 -8.82 -1.72
CA GLY A 180 25.12 -9.17 -1.37
C GLY A 180 25.83 -8.05 -0.59
N ASN A 181 25.61 -6.79 -0.99
CA ASN A 181 26.13 -5.63 -0.28
C ASN A 181 25.48 -5.48 1.10
N PHE A 182 24.16 -5.71 1.20
CA PHE A 182 23.47 -5.69 2.47
C PHE A 182 23.99 -6.75 3.44
N GLN A 183 24.11 -8.01 3.00
CA GLN A 183 24.56 -9.14 3.81
C GLN A 183 25.96 -8.95 4.43
N THR A 184 26.85 -8.23 3.74
CA THR A 184 28.23 -7.99 4.21
C THR A 184 28.40 -6.66 4.94
N SER A 185 27.35 -5.82 4.98
CA SER A 185 27.40 -4.46 5.49
C SER A 185 27.65 -4.36 7.00
N THR A 186 28.35 -3.30 7.42
CA THR A 186 28.44 -2.91 8.84
C THR A 186 27.08 -2.56 9.43
N LEU A 187 26.17 -2.04 8.59
CA LEU A 187 24.78 -1.75 8.94
C LEU A 187 24.10 -3.00 9.53
N LEU A 188 24.10 -4.11 8.78
CA LEU A 188 23.51 -5.38 9.24
C LEU A 188 24.22 -5.92 10.48
N LYS A 189 25.56 -5.86 10.52
CA LYS A 189 26.34 -6.32 11.68
C LYS A 189 25.92 -5.59 12.96
N LYS A 190 25.79 -4.26 12.91
CA LYS A 190 25.35 -3.44 14.05
C LYS A 190 23.89 -3.72 14.41
N HIS A 191 22.99 -3.85 13.42
CA HIS A 191 21.59 -4.20 13.66
C HIS A 191 21.46 -5.52 14.42
N ASN A 192 22.14 -6.57 13.95
CA ASN A 192 22.12 -7.89 14.58
C ASN A 192 22.74 -7.89 15.98
N ALA A 193 23.76 -7.05 16.21
CA ALA A 193 24.33 -6.82 17.54
C ALA A 193 23.38 -6.06 18.48
N GLY A 194 22.27 -5.50 17.99
CA GLY A 194 21.34 -4.65 18.75
C GLY A 194 21.80 -3.20 18.88
N ASP A 195 22.88 -2.80 18.21
CA ASP A 195 23.32 -1.41 18.11
C ASP A 195 22.51 -0.69 17.02
N PHE A 196 21.23 -0.43 17.30
CA PHE A 196 20.33 0.20 16.33
C PHE A 196 20.71 1.65 16.04
N ALA A 197 21.22 2.38 17.04
CA ALA A 197 21.69 3.75 16.88
C ALA A 197 22.88 3.78 15.91
N GLY A 198 23.90 2.96 16.16
CA GLY A 198 25.05 2.85 15.29
C GLY A 198 24.70 2.28 13.91
N ALA A 199 23.76 1.34 13.80
CA ALA A 199 23.27 0.85 12.51
C ALA A 199 22.62 1.96 11.68
N SER A 200 21.87 2.86 12.31
CA SER A 200 21.21 3.97 11.61
C SER A 200 22.22 4.95 10.98
N GLU A 201 23.40 5.12 11.58
CA GLU A 201 24.46 5.96 11.00
C GLU A 201 25.12 5.33 9.78
N GLU A 202 25.10 3.99 9.67
CA GLU A 202 25.74 3.28 8.55
C GLU A 202 25.05 3.55 7.20
N PHE A 203 23.78 3.95 7.17
CA PHE A 203 23.12 4.36 5.92
C PHE A 203 23.93 5.46 5.21
N GLY A 204 24.46 6.43 5.97
CA GLY A 204 25.23 7.56 5.42
C GLY A 204 26.56 7.17 4.76
N ARG A 205 27.01 5.92 4.92
CA ARG A 205 28.23 5.40 4.27
C ARG A 205 28.00 4.99 2.82
N TRP A 206 26.74 4.76 2.41
CA TRP A 206 26.36 4.22 1.11
C TRP A 206 25.83 5.31 0.17
N VAL A 207 26.67 6.31 -0.05
CA VAL A 207 26.36 7.52 -0.83
C VAL A 207 27.25 7.71 -2.05
N TYR A 208 28.09 6.73 -2.36
CA TYR A 208 29.08 6.82 -3.43
C TYR A 208 28.66 6.02 -4.66
N ALA A 209 28.88 6.57 -5.85
CA ALA A 209 28.83 5.84 -7.12
C ALA A 209 30.02 6.28 -7.99
N GLY A 210 30.74 5.33 -8.59
CA GLY A 210 31.95 5.63 -9.37
C GLY A 210 33.01 6.42 -8.57
N GLY A 211 33.12 6.19 -7.25
CA GLY A 211 34.04 6.91 -6.36
C GLY A 211 33.57 8.30 -5.92
N ASN A 212 32.47 8.83 -6.47
CA ASN A 212 31.98 10.17 -6.17
C ASN A 212 30.74 10.12 -5.27
N VAL A 213 30.63 11.09 -4.37
CA VAL A 213 29.42 11.26 -3.56
C VAL A 213 28.26 11.70 -4.45
N MET A 214 27.16 10.97 -4.41
CA MET A 214 25.96 11.25 -5.19
C MET A 214 24.92 11.97 -4.33
N PRO A 215 24.50 13.20 -4.67
CA PRO A 215 23.46 13.92 -3.92
C PRO A 215 22.14 13.14 -3.82
N GLY A 216 21.76 12.41 -4.87
CA GLY A 216 20.57 11.55 -4.87
C GLY A 216 20.66 10.41 -3.84
N LEU A 217 21.81 9.72 -3.77
CA LEU A 217 22.03 8.69 -2.76
C LEU A 217 22.08 9.27 -1.35
N GLN A 218 22.71 10.44 -1.15
CA GLN A 218 22.67 11.12 0.15
C GLN A 218 21.24 11.38 0.64
N ARG A 219 20.37 11.93 -0.23
CA ARG A 219 18.96 12.15 0.12
C ARG A 219 18.24 10.84 0.45
N ARG A 220 18.44 9.81 -0.37
CA ARG A 220 17.86 8.47 -0.15
C ARG A 220 18.27 7.87 1.18
N ARG A 221 19.57 7.89 1.50
CA ARG A 221 20.10 7.38 2.77
C ARG A 221 19.56 8.15 3.98
N ARG A 222 19.32 9.46 3.85
CA ARG A 222 18.67 10.26 4.91
C ARG A 222 17.20 9.86 5.11
N ALA A 223 16.45 9.67 4.03
CA ALA A 223 15.06 9.19 4.10
C ALA A 223 14.97 7.81 4.77
N GLU A 224 15.80 6.86 4.32
CA GLU A 224 15.84 5.50 4.88
C GLU A 224 16.29 5.49 6.35
N ARG A 225 17.32 6.28 6.72
CA ARG A 225 17.74 6.43 8.11
C ARG A 225 16.63 7.01 8.98
N ALA A 226 15.94 8.05 8.50
CA ALA A 226 14.84 8.66 9.23
C ALA A 226 13.70 7.65 9.43
N LEU A 227 13.31 6.90 8.39
CA LEU A 227 12.34 5.82 8.53
C LEU A 227 12.82 4.78 9.54
N TYR A 228 14.06 4.30 9.43
CA TYR A 228 14.62 3.31 10.36
C TYR A 228 14.56 3.75 11.83
N ARG A 229 14.65 5.05 12.09
CA ARG A 229 14.54 5.68 13.43
C ARG A 229 13.09 6.05 13.79
N SER A 230 12.11 5.72 12.95
CA SER A 230 10.70 6.13 13.05
C SER A 230 10.52 7.66 13.13
N GLU A 231 11.36 8.39 12.40
CA GLU A 231 11.34 9.86 12.28
C GLU A 231 10.66 10.30 10.98
N ASN A 232 10.43 11.62 10.84
CA ASN A 232 9.88 12.22 9.62
C ASN A 232 10.85 12.06 8.43
N TRP A 233 10.60 11.06 7.59
CA TRP A 233 11.39 10.76 6.39
C TRP A 233 10.91 11.57 5.17
N GLN A 234 9.67 12.05 5.16
CA GLN A 234 9.07 12.77 4.04
C GLN A 234 9.82 14.07 3.70
N GLN A 235 10.52 14.67 4.67
CA GLN A 235 11.35 15.86 4.44
C GLN A 235 12.53 15.62 3.46
N PHE A 236 12.86 14.37 3.15
CA PHE A 236 13.97 13.99 2.27
C PHE A 236 13.52 13.47 0.90
N MET A 237 12.21 13.41 0.67
CA MET A 237 11.58 12.95 -0.58
C MET A 237 11.53 14.06 -1.63
#